data_AF-A0A2M7YJ23-F1
#
_entry.id   AF-A0A2M7YJ23-F1
#
_cell.length_a   1.000
_cell.length_b   1.000
_cell.length_c   1.000
_cell.angle_alpha   90.00
_cell.angle_beta   90.00
_cell.angle_gamma   90.00
#
_symmetry.space_group_name_H-M   'P 1'
#
loop_
_entity.id
_entity.type
_entity.pdbx_description
1 polymer ?
#
loop_
_entity_poly.entity_id
_entity_poly.type
_entity_poly.pdbx_seq_one_letter_code
_entity_poly.pdbx_strand_id
1 'polypeptide(L)'
;LRTSRRLFYRPQAEAEQADAARKQFETSNLSDLLNLVNVYEQAERANFDSKWCRDNYVSWLALREVRQNHSQLLKQVKRSGYKINKEKPAPEILCQAIAKGFPDKVFESAGRGWYRNRITDERALLGRESRATGSLIVANKLITIQTKGGGELPLITLATKVEPEWIK
;
A
#
# COMPACT_ATOMS: atom_id res chain seq x y z
N LEU A 1 -1.47 3.53 -5.33
CA LEU A 1 -0.67 3.05 -6.48
C LEU A 1 -1.38 1.86 -7.12
N ARG A 2 -2.37 2.10 -8.00
CA ARG A 2 -2.97 1.03 -8.79
C ARG A 2 -2.20 0.96 -10.10
N THR A 3 -1.31 -0.01 -10.20
CA THR A 3 -0.60 -0.34 -11.43
C THR A 3 -1.25 -1.57 -12.06
N SER A 4 -1.27 -1.62 -13.38
CA SER A 4 -1.64 -2.82 -14.14
C SER A 4 -0.72 -4.01 -13.84
N ARG A 5 0.52 -3.72 -13.40
CA ARG A 5 1.57 -4.69 -13.09
C ARG A 5 1.86 -4.76 -11.60
N ARG A 6 2.34 -5.90 -11.11
CA ARG A 6 2.83 -6.00 -9.72
C ARG A 6 4.14 -5.20 -9.58
N LEU A 7 4.25 -4.40 -8.52
CA LEU A 7 5.46 -3.64 -8.24
C LEU A 7 6.62 -4.57 -7.88
N PHE A 8 6.38 -5.54 -7.01
CA PHE A 8 7.34 -6.58 -6.68
C PHE A 8 7.11 -7.84 -7.50
N TYR A 9 8.18 -8.48 -7.92
CA TYR A 9 8.16 -9.83 -8.48
C TYR A 9 8.90 -10.78 -7.54
N ARG A 10 8.52 -12.06 -7.56
CA ARG A 10 9.05 -13.08 -6.63
C ARG A 10 9.34 -14.36 -7.41
N PRO A 11 10.52 -14.50 -8.04
CA PRO A 11 10.89 -15.70 -8.76
C PRO A 11 10.96 -16.88 -7.80
N GLN A 12 10.45 -18.05 -8.19
CA GLN A 12 10.40 -19.20 -7.29
C GLN A 12 11.79 -19.64 -6.80
N ALA A 13 12.79 -19.57 -7.68
CA ALA A 13 14.17 -19.94 -7.36
C ALA A 13 14.89 -18.94 -6.42
N GLU A 14 14.39 -17.71 -6.32
CA GLU A 14 15.00 -16.61 -5.56
C GLU A 14 14.01 -16.03 -4.56
N ALA A 15 13.07 -16.85 -4.10
CA ALA A 15 11.95 -16.42 -3.27
C ALA A 15 12.41 -15.79 -1.94
N GLU A 16 13.42 -16.37 -1.31
CA GLU A 16 13.96 -15.90 -0.04
C GLU A 16 14.69 -14.56 -0.20
N GLN A 17 15.48 -14.41 -1.27
CA GLN A 17 16.18 -13.17 -1.61
C GLN A 17 15.18 -12.06 -1.95
N ALA A 18 14.14 -12.38 -2.71
CA ALA A 18 13.07 -11.44 -3.04
C ALA A 18 12.32 -10.96 -1.79
N ASP A 19 12.00 -11.88 -0.87
CA ASP A 19 11.34 -11.54 0.39
C ASP A 19 12.26 -10.71 1.30
N ALA A 20 13.56 -11.03 1.33
CA ALA A 20 14.56 -10.27 2.10
C ALA A 20 14.74 -8.85 1.55
N ALA A 21 14.86 -8.69 0.22
CA ALA A 21 14.94 -7.39 -0.44
C ALA A 21 13.68 -6.56 -0.17
N ARG A 22 12.49 -7.17 -0.28
CA ARG A 22 11.23 -6.50 -0.01
C ARG A 22 11.14 -5.97 1.43
N LYS A 23 11.56 -6.76 2.43
CA LYS A 23 11.53 -6.36 3.85
C LYS A 23 12.35 -5.11 4.13
N GLN A 24 13.40 -4.81 3.36
CA GLN A 24 14.20 -3.60 3.54
C GLN A 24 13.39 -2.32 3.26
N PHE A 25 12.32 -2.41 2.48
CA PHE A 25 11.43 -1.28 2.20
C PHE A 25 10.31 -1.11 3.23
N GLU A 26 10.09 -2.10 4.09
CA GLU A 26 8.99 -2.17 5.06
C GLU A 26 9.34 -1.41 6.36
N THR A 27 9.62 -0.11 6.23
CA THR A 27 10.08 0.73 7.34
C THR A 27 8.95 1.28 8.21
N SER A 28 7.71 1.26 7.72
CA SER A 28 6.53 1.78 8.42
C SER A 28 5.57 0.66 8.81
N ASN A 29 5.12 0.68 10.07
CA ASN A 29 4.00 -0.09 10.57
C ASN A 29 2.67 0.70 10.53
N LEU A 30 2.69 1.94 10.04
CA LEU A 30 1.50 2.78 9.92
C LEU A 30 0.75 2.52 8.62
N SER A 31 1.45 2.28 7.51
CA SER A 31 0.80 2.11 6.21
C SER A 31 1.67 1.37 5.22
N ASP A 32 1.08 0.38 4.56
CA ASP A 32 1.73 -0.28 3.43
C ASP A 32 1.94 0.69 2.27
N LEU A 33 1.07 1.70 2.10
CA LEU A 33 1.25 2.72 1.06
C LEU A 33 2.49 3.58 1.32
N LEU A 34 2.82 3.86 2.59
CA LEU A 34 4.07 4.56 2.93
C LEU A 34 5.29 3.72 2.60
N ASN A 35 5.23 2.39 2.82
CA ASN A 35 6.29 1.48 2.39
C ASN A 35 6.43 1.47 0.85
N LEU A 36 5.33 1.51 0.10
CA LEU A 36 5.39 1.63 -1.37
C LEU A 36 5.95 2.99 -1.83
N VAL A 37 5.68 4.07 -1.10
CA VAL A 37 6.31 5.37 -1.36
C VAL A 37 7.81 5.31 -1.11
N ASN A 38 8.25 4.63 -0.05
CA ASN A 38 9.67 4.41 0.22
C ASN A 38 10.37 3.67 -0.93
N VAL A 39 9.75 2.63 -1.51
CA VAL A 39 10.27 1.95 -2.71
C VAL A 39 10.45 2.92 -3.87
N TYR A 40 9.44 3.75 -4.14
CA TYR A 40 9.48 4.73 -5.22
C TYR A 40 10.58 5.78 -4.99
N GLU A 41 10.70 6.32 -3.77
CA GLU A 41 11.74 7.31 -3.42
C GLU A 41 13.15 6.72 -3.56
N GLN A 42 13.36 5.47 -3.14
CA GLN A 42 14.65 4.81 -3.31
C GLN A 42 14.96 4.54 -4.78
N ALA A 43 13.96 4.11 -5.56
CA ALA A 43 14.10 3.96 -7.01
C ALA A 43 14.44 5.30 -7.68
N GLU A 44 13.83 6.40 -7.25
CA GLU A 44 14.11 7.74 -7.76
C GLU A 44 15.54 8.19 -7.44
N ARG A 45 16.03 7.96 -6.21
CA ARG A 45 17.43 8.21 -5.83
C ARG A 45 18.42 7.37 -6.65
N ALA A 46 18.02 6.16 -7.02
CA ALA A 46 18.76 5.29 -7.94
C ALA A 46 18.53 5.62 -9.43
N ASN A 47 17.91 6.76 -9.76
CA ASN A 47 17.60 7.20 -11.13
C ASN A 47 16.74 6.20 -11.92
N PHE A 48 15.94 5.38 -11.24
CA PHE A 48 15.18 4.27 -11.80
C PHE A 48 16.06 3.28 -12.58
N ASP A 49 17.29 3.08 -12.10
CA ASP A 49 18.27 2.18 -12.71
C ASP A 49 17.73 0.75 -12.81
N SER A 50 18.01 0.12 -13.96
CA SER A 50 17.49 -1.21 -14.27
C SER A 50 18.17 -2.32 -13.46
N LYS A 51 19.44 -2.15 -13.11
CA LYS A 51 20.17 -3.07 -12.23
C LYS A 51 19.66 -2.95 -10.80
N TRP A 52 19.46 -1.73 -10.28
CA TRP A 52 18.84 -1.51 -8.97
C TRP A 52 17.45 -2.16 -8.90
N CYS A 53 16.61 -1.99 -9.93
CA CYS A 53 15.30 -2.62 -9.99
C CYS A 53 15.39 -4.16 -9.91
N ARG A 54 16.35 -4.74 -10.64
CA ARG A 54 16.58 -6.20 -10.63
C ARG A 54 17.05 -6.69 -9.26
N ASP A 55 18.07 -6.04 -8.70
CA ASP A 55 18.69 -6.43 -7.43
C ASP A 55 17.71 -6.30 -6.25
N ASN A 56 16.69 -5.44 -6.38
CA ASN A 56 15.64 -5.23 -5.36
C ASN A 56 14.31 -5.91 -5.69
N TYR A 57 14.24 -6.73 -6.73
CA TYR A 57 13.02 -7.42 -7.16
C TYR A 57 11.82 -6.48 -7.45
N VAL A 58 12.12 -5.28 -7.94
CA VAL A 58 11.14 -4.25 -8.31
C VAL A 58 10.95 -4.20 -9.83
N SER A 59 9.70 -4.16 -10.28
CA SER A 59 9.37 -4.04 -11.69
C SER A 59 9.60 -2.61 -12.19
N TRP A 60 10.61 -2.44 -13.04
CA TRP A 60 10.88 -1.19 -13.74
C TRP A 60 9.66 -0.69 -14.54
N LEU A 61 8.93 -1.63 -15.16
CA LEU A 61 7.72 -1.33 -15.91
C LEU A 61 6.58 -0.82 -15.04
N ALA A 62 6.42 -1.35 -13.82
CA ALA A 62 5.45 -0.84 -12.86
C ALA A 62 5.87 0.55 -12.35
N LEU A 63 7.15 0.77 -12.04
CA LEU A 63 7.66 2.09 -11.65
C LEU A 63 7.44 3.13 -12.74
N ARG A 64 7.66 2.78 -14.01
CA ARG A 64 7.39 3.68 -15.15
C ARG A 64 5.92 4.09 -15.21
N GLU A 65 5.00 3.15 -15.00
CA GLU A 65 3.55 3.43 -14.94
C GLU A 65 3.22 4.35 -13.75
N VAL A 66 3.82 4.10 -12.58
CA VAL A 66 3.66 4.98 -11.40
C VAL A 66 4.12 6.41 -11.70
N ARG A 67 5.28 6.59 -12.33
CA ARG A 67 5.80 7.92 -12.70
C ARG A 67 4.86 8.66 -13.64
N GLN A 68 4.32 7.95 -14.63
CA GLN A 68 3.36 8.51 -15.58
C GLN A 68 2.08 8.96 -14.86
N ASN A 69 1.50 8.10 -14.03
CA ASN A 69 0.31 8.41 -13.23
C ASN A 69 0.55 9.58 -12.28
N HIS A 70 1.68 9.61 -11.58
CA HIS A 70 2.06 10.70 -10.68
C HIS A 70 2.18 12.04 -11.43
N SER A 71 2.87 12.06 -12.58
CA SER A 71 3.00 13.24 -13.42
C SER A 71 1.64 13.77 -13.91
N GLN A 72 0.74 12.86 -14.30
CA GLN A 72 -0.61 13.21 -14.74
C GLN A 72 -1.44 13.82 -13.59
N LEU A 73 -1.44 13.18 -12.42
CA LEU A 73 -2.11 13.70 -11.23
C LEU A 73 -1.58 15.07 -10.83
N LEU A 74 -0.26 15.26 -10.85
CA LEU A 74 0.37 16.54 -10.52
C LEU A 74 -0.06 17.66 -11.48
N LYS A 75 -0.19 17.36 -12.78
CA LYS A 75 -0.72 18.30 -13.76
C LYS A 75 -2.18 18.66 -13.49
N GLN A 76 -3.01 17.68 -13.12
CA GLN A 76 -4.41 17.92 -12.78
C GLN A 76 -4.56 18.79 -11.53
N VAL A 77 -3.82 18.48 -10.46
CA VAL A 77 -3.81 19.26 -9.21
C VAL A 77 -3.46 20.73 -9.49
N LYS A 78 -2.42 20.98 -10.31
CA LYS A 78 -2.04 22.34 -10.71
C LYS A 78 -3.13 23.04 -11.54
N ARG A 79 -3.77 22.34 -12.48
CA ARG A 79 -4.87 22.89 -13.29
C ARG A 79 -6.10 23.25 -12.46
N SER A 80 -6.34 22.51 -11.38
CA SER A 80 -7.39 22.80 -10.42
C SER A 80 -7.06 23.95 -9.45
N GLY A 81 -5.93 24.64 -9.62
CA GLY A 81 -5.54 25.80 -8.83
C GLY A 81 -4.86 25.47 -7.49
N TYR A 82 -4.64 24.20 -7.18
CA TYR A 82 -3.95 23.80 -5.95
C TYR A 82 -2.44 24.03 -6.05
N LYS A 83 -1.86 24.54 -4.95
CA LYS A 83 -0.42 24.70 -4.79
C LYS A 83 0.19 23.41 -4.25
N ILE A 84 1.31 23.01 -4.83
CA ILE A 84 2.06 21.82 -4.39
C ILE A 84 2.93 22.21 -3.20
N ASN A 85 2.70 21.56 -2.06
CA ASN A 85 3.61 21.66 -0.93
C ASN A 85 4.91 20.90 -1.26
N LYS A 86 6.06 21.52 -1.04
CA LYS A 86 7.38 20.92 -1.26
C LYS A 86 7.91 20.17 -0.04
N GLU A 87 7.33 20.44 1.14
CA GLU A 87 7.73 19.79 2.38
C GLU A 87 7.09 18.42 2.49
N LYS A 88 7.87 17.44 2.95
CA LYS A 88 7.37 16.09 3.20
C LYS A 88 6.48 16.12 4.45
N PRO A 89 5.19 15.80 4.34
CA PRO A 89 4.29 15.78 5.50
C PRO A 89 4.68 14.65 6.45
N ALA A 90 4.33 14.82 7.73
CA ALA A 90 4.45 13.76 8.72
C ALA A 90 3.65 12.50 8.28
N PRO A 91 4.13 11.29 8.59
CA PRO A 91 3.45 10.04 8.22
C PRO A 91 1.97 10.00 8.59
N GLU A 92 1.61 10.55 9.76
CA GLU A 92 0.26 10.57 10.30
C GLU A 92 -0.68 11.43 9.46
N ILE A 93 -0.19 12.57 8.95
CA ILE A 93 -0.96 13.44 8.05
C ILE A 93 -1.26 12.70 6.73
N LEU A 94 -0.31 11.92 6.21
CA LEU A 94 -0.54 11.08 5.04
C LEU A 94 -1.56 9.99 5.34
N CYS A 95 -1.45 9.30 6.48
CA CYS A 95 -2.41 8.28 6.89
C CYS A 95 -3.83 8.86 7.04
N GLN A 96 -3.98 10.06 7.61
CA GLN A 96 -5.26 10.75 7.71
C GLN A 96 -5.83 11.10 6.33
N ALA A 97 -5.00 11.63 5.42
CA ALA A 97 -5.43 11.93 4.05
C ALA A 97 -5.84 10.66 3.29
N ILE A 98 -5.10 9.57 3.47
CA ILE A 98 -5.44 8.25 2.93
C ILE A 98 -6.79 7.80 3.47
N ALA A 99 -7.01 7.87 4.79
CA ALA A 99 -8.25 7.41 5.42
C ALA A 99 -9.48 8.11 4.84
N LYS A 100 -9.40 9.43 4.58
CA LYS A 100 -10.47 10.20 3.93
C LYS A 100 -10.84 9.73 2.53
N GLY A 101 -9.92 9.08 1.82
CA GLY A 101 -10.16 8.52 0.49
C GLY A 101 -10.88 7.16 0.49
N PHE A 102 -11.10 6.55 1.66
CA PHE A 102 -11.70 5.22 1.80
C PHE A 102 -12.69 5.16 2.99
N PRO A 103 -13.69 6.05 3.06
CA PRO A 103 -14.62 6.11 4.19
C PRO A 103 -15.43 4.81 4.36
N ASP A 104 -15.67 4.09 3.27
CA ASP A 104 -16.41 2.82 3.20
C ASP A 104 -15.59 1.58 3.57
N LYS A 105 -14.27 1.74 3.78
CA LYS A 105 -13.34 0.62 3.98
C LYS A 105 -12.58 0.74 5.29
N VAL A 106 -13.28 1.19 6.34
CA VAL A 106 -12.77 1.22 7.71
C VAL A 106 -13.08 -0.10 8.40
N PHE A 107 -12.06 -0.71 8.98
CA PHE A 107 -12.08 -2.04 9.54
C PHE A 107 -11.54 -2.02 10.98
N GLU A 108 -12.23 -2.72 11.88
CA GLU A 108 -11.86 -2.88 13.28
C GLU A 108 -11.31 -4.28 13.56
N SER A 109 -10.28 -4.37 14.39
CA SER A 109 -9.66 -5.64 14.74
C SER A 109 -10.65 -6.56 15.44
N ALA A 110 -10.83 -7.76 14.88
CA ALA A 110 -11.63 -8.84 15.45
C ALA A 110 -10.75 -9.98 16.02
N GLY A 111 -9.45 -9.72 16.18
CA GLY A 111 -8.46 -10.67 16.71
C GLY A 111 -7.93 -11.68 15.68
N ARG A 112 -6.77 -12.27 15.99
CA ARG A 112 -6.08 -13.29 15.15
C ARG A 112 -5.88 -12.87 13.68
N GLY A 113 -5.62 -11.59 13.44
CA GLY A 113 -5.43 -11.02 12.10
C GLY A 113 -6.73 -10.75 11.33
N TRP A 114 -7.89 -11.10 11.87
CA TRP A 114 -9.17 -10.75 11.28
C TRP A 114 -9.56 -9.32 11.63
N TYR A 115 -10.21 -8.67 10.66
CA TYR A 115 -10.85 -7.39 10.85
C TYR A 115 -12.29 -7.42 10.33
N ARG A 116 -13.11 -6.52 10.87
CA ARG A 116 -14.54 -6.39 10.56
C ARG A 116 -14.84 -4.98 10.05
N ASN A 117 -15.49 -4.87 8.91
CA ASN A 117 -15.89 -3.59 8.34
C ASN A 117 -16.91 -2.90 9.25
N ARG A 118 -16.73 -1.61 9.55
CA ARG A 118 -17.61 -0.87 10.47
C ARG A 118 -18.99 -0.56 9.91
N ILE A 119 -19.17 -0.64 8.59
CA ILE A 119 -20.41 -0.32 7.88
C ILE A 119 -21.13 -1.59 7.43
N THR A 120 -20.41 -2.51 6.78
CA THR A 120 -21.02 -3.72 6.19
C THR A 120 -21.00 -4.92 7.12
N ASP A 121 -20.30 -4.85 8.25
CA ASP A 121 -20.02 -5.96 9.19
C ASP A 121 -19.25 -7.14 8.56
N GLU A 122 -18.85 -7.03 7.28
CA GLU A 122 -18.08 -8.04 6.57
C GLU A 122 -16.70 -8.24 7.20
N ARG A 123 -16.25 -9.50 7.25
CA ARG A 123 -14.94 -9.86 7.80
C ARG A 123 -13.92 -10.09 6.70
N ALA A 124 -12.73 -9.57 6.92
CA ALA A 124 -11.58 -9.81 6.04
C ALA A 124 -10.33 -10.13 6.86
N LEU A 125 -9.51 -11.03 6.33
CA LEU A 125 -8.24 -11.38 6.93
C LEU A 125 -7.17 -10.37 6.48
N LEU A 126 -6.31 -9.92 7.40
CA LEU A 126 -5.15 -9.13 7.02
C LEU A 126 -4.10 -10.05 6.37
N GLY A 127 -3.69 -9.70 5.15
CA GLY A 127 -2.66 -10.41 4.43
C GLY A 127 -1.34 -10.40 5.19
N ARG A 128 -0.61 -11.52 5.13
CA ARG A 128 0.70 -11.70 5.82
C ARG A 128 1.75 -10.67 5.40
N GLU A 129 1.59 -10.15 4.19
CA GLU A 129 2.44 -9.16 3.54
C GLU A 129 2.17 -7.72 4.03
N SER A 130 1.04 -7.48 4.70
CA SER A 130 0.74 -6.17 5.28
C SER A 130 1.58 -5.98 6.54
N ARG A 131 2.14 -4.77 6.67
CA ARG A 131 2.89 -4.35 7.85
C ARG A 131 2.14 -3.38 8.72
N ALA A 132 1.05 -2.80 8.21
CA ALA A 132 0.14 -2.00 9.01
C ALA A 132 -0.46 -2.82 10.16
N THR A 133 -0.40 -2.29 11.38
CA THR A 133 -1.04 -2.87 12.56
C THR A 133 -1.78 -1.81 13.36
N GLY A 134 -2.94 -2.18 13.92
CA GLY A 134 -3.76 -1.26 14.72
C GLY A 134 -5.11 -1.87 15.09
N SER A 135 -5.80 -1.23 16.04
CA SER A 135 -7.20 -1.56 16.37
C SER A 135 -8.14 -1.17 15.23
N LEU A 136 -7.84 -0.07 14.53
CA LEU A 136 -8.53 0.38 13.35
C LEU A 136 -7.57 0.51 12.18
N ILE A 137 -8.02 0.05 11.01
CA ILE A 137 -7.30 0.21 9.75
C ILE A 137 -8.28 0.62 8.65
N VAL A 138 -7.74 1.22 7.59
CA VAL A 138 -8.40 1.34 6.30
C VAL A 138 -7.82 0.29 5.36
N ALA A 139 -8.69 -0.47 4.70
CA ALA A 139 -8.31 -1.42 3.66
C ALA A 139 -8.12 -0.68 2.32
N ASN A 140 -6.89 -0.23 2.05
CA ASN A 140 -6.55 0.42 0.78
C ASN A 140 -6.69 -0.52 -0.42
N LYS A 141 -6.53 -1.83 -0.19
CA LYS A 141 -6.80 -2.87 -1.18
C LYS A 141 -7.37 -4.11 -0.51
N LEU A 142 -8.60 -4.43 -0.87
CA LEU A 142 -9.31 -5.64 -0.50
C LEU A 142 -9.48 -6.51 -1.76
N ILE A 143 -9.17 -7.80 -1.65
CA ILE A 143 -9.40 -8.78 -2.72
C ILE A 143 -10.11 -10.00 -2.15
N THR A 144 -10.76 -10.78 -3.00
CA THR A 144 -11.29 -12.09 -2.61
C THR A 144 -10.43 -13.17 -3.23
N ILE A 145 -10.01 -14.15 -2.43
CA ILE A 145 -9.27 -15.33 -2.91
C ILE A 145 -10.08 -16.61 -2.68
N GLN A 146 -9.90 -17.58 -3.57
CA GLN A 146 -10.45 -18.92 -3.37
C GLN A 146 -9.57 -19.71 -2.41
N THR A 147 -10.19 -20.33 -1.42
CA THR A 147 -9.52 -21.20 -0.45
C THR A 147 -9.39 -22.62 -1.01
N LYS A 148 -8.46 -23.41 -0.46
CA LYS A 148 -8.31 -24.83 -0.85
C LYS A 148 -9.59 -25.66 -0.63
N GLY A 149 -10.47 -25.22 0.26
CA GLY A 149 -11.76 -25.87 0.53
C GLY A 149 -12.90 -25.39 -0.36
N GLY A 150 -12.64 -24.58 -1.40
CA GLY A 150 -13.66 -24.09 -2.33
C GLY A 150 -14.50 -22.91 -1.82
N GLY A 151 -14.18 -22.37 -0.64
CA GLY A 151 -14.81 -21.16 -0.11
C GLY A 151 -14.05 -19.89 -0.51
N GLU A 152 -14.72 -18.74 -0.41
CA GLU A 152 -14.12 -17.43 -0.63
C GLU A 152 -13.55 -16.81 0.66
N LEU A 153 -12.40 -16.14 0.55
CA LEU A 153 -11.78 -15.41 1.65
C LEU A 153 -11.49 -13.96 1.23
N PRO A 154 -12.17 -12.97 1.83
CA PRO A 154 -11.79 -11.58 1.73
C PRO A 154 -10.44 -11.33 2.43
N LEU A 155 -9.52 -10.70 1.71
CA LEU A 155 -8.13 -10.49 2.11
C LEU A 155 -7.73 -9.03 1.92
N ILE A 156 -7.36 -8.36 3.01
CA ILE A 156 -6.81 -7.02 2.99
C ILE A 156 -5.33 -7.14 2.63
N THR A 157 -4.94 -6.62 1.46
CA THR A 157 -3.57 -6.75 0.91
C THR A 157 -2.77 -5.47 0.96
N LEU A 158 -3.42 -4.34 1.21
CA LEU A 158 -2.79 -3.08 1.59
C LEU A 158 -3.66 -2.41 2.65
N ALA A 159 -3.04 -2.05 3.76
CA ALA A 159 -3.71 -1.41 4.88
C ALA A 159 -2.96 -0.15 5.34
N THR A 160 -3.72 0.73 5.99
CA THR A 160 -3.23 1.91 6.69
C THR A 160 -3.88 1.97 8.06
N LYS A 161 -3.09 2.06 9.13
CA LYS A 161 -3.54 2.33 10.48
C LYS A 161 -4.30 3.66 10.51
N VAL A 162 -5.38 3.69 11.26
CA VAL A 162 -6.19 4.89 11.45
C VAL A 162 -6.47 5.07 12.93
N GLU A 163 -6.44 6.30 13.40
CA GLU A 163 -6.87 6.64 14.75
C GLU A 163 -8.37 6.99 14.78
N PRO A 164 -9.11 6.62 15.84
CA PRO A 164 -10.55 6.87 15.92
C PRO A 164 -10.96 8.32 15.65
N GLU A 165 -10.16 9.28 16.10
CA GLU A 165 -10.39 10.72 15.92
C GLU A 165 -10.36 11.19 14.46
N TRP A 166 -9.80 10.39 13.53
CA TRP A 166 -9.74 10.74 12.11
C TRP A 166 -11.01 10.36 11.34
N ILE A 167 -11.87 9.52 11.91
CA ILE A 167 -13.04 8.89 11.26
C ILE A 167 -14.35 9.44 11.87
N LYS A 168 -14.41 10.74 12.11
CA LYS A 168 -15.64 11.43 12.54
C LYS A 168 -16.52 11.77 11.34
#